data_AF-A0A1R0GXE8-F1
#
_entry.id   AF-A0A1R0GXE8-F1
#
_cell.length_a   1.000
_cell.length_b   1.000
_cell.length_c   1.000
_cell.angle_alpha   90.00
_cell.angle_beta   90.00
_cell.angle_gamma   90.00
#
_symmetry.space_group_name_H-M   'P 1'
#
loop_
_entity.id
_entity.type
_entity.pdbx_description
1 polymer ?
#
loop_
_entity_poly.entity_id
_entity_poly.type
_entity_poly.pdbx_seq_one_letter_code
_entity_poly.pdbx_strand_id
1 'polypeptide(L)'
;MFGRTVSDIHNLESRLDGFPGTLQEVFCQRSAPPFVKSTFNFGFSPYNAPGIIDDKMAPSEKIKELIKEFNDLSSEVISYKLPQKSILSKIIDHMFYVMLEGVHQLVLDTHFFLKICGSLISKGANRLANKVCEKALRIYFASNTNNENQMMGRPWYDSQVKKAIDALETGILL
;
A
#
# COMPACT_ATOMS: atom_id res chain seq x y z
N MET A 1 -47.81 -1.67 35.21
CA MET A 1 -46.44 -1.35 35.66
C MET A 1 -45.56 -1.20 34.42
N PHE A 2 -45.57 -0.01 33.79
CA PHE A 2 -44.67 0.32 32.68
C PHE A 2 -43.53 1.13 33.28
N GLY A 3 -42.33 0.55 33.40
CA GLY A 3 -41.25 1.20 34.15
C GLY A 3 -39.91 0.48 34.14
N ARG A 4 -39.57 -0.25 33.06
CA ARG A 4 -38.18 -0.63 32.78
C ARG A 4 -37.86 -0.22 31.36
N THR A 5 -37.43 1.02 31.21
CA THR A 5 -36.84 1.52 29.97
C THR A 5 -35.48 2.11 30.29
N VAL A 6 -34.58 2.03 29.31
CA VAL A 6 -33.35 2.83 29.11
C VAL A 6 -31.98 2.18 29.42
N SER A 7 -31.84 1.12 30.21
CA SER A 7 -30.50 0.49 30.37
C SER A 7 -30.08 -0.37 29.17
N ASP A 8 -30.99 -1.15 28.60
CA ASP A 8 -30.69 -2.07 27.50
C ASP A 8 -30.55 -1.35 26.15
N ILE A 9 -31.26 -0.22 25.98
CA ILE A 9 -31.18 0.61 24.78
C ILE A 9 -29.83 1.33 24.72
N HIS A 10 -29.35 1.94 25.81
CA HIS A 10 -28.02 2.55 25.83
C HIS A 10 -26.88 1.54 25.67
N ASN A 11 -27.03 0.33 26.20
CA ASN A 11 -26.08 -0.76 25.93
C ASN A 11 -26.11 -1.21 24.46
N LEU A 12 -27.29 -1.27 23.84
CA LEU A 12 -27.41 -1.57 22.41
C LEU A 12 -26.85 -0.44 21.55
N GLU A 13 -27.13 0.82 21.86
CA GLU A 13 -26.56 2.01 21.20
C GLU A 13 -25.04 2.00 21.29
N SER A 14 -24.47 1.79 22.49
CA SER A 14 -23.02 1.73 22.67
C SER A 14 -22.37 0.56 21.90
N ARG A 15 -23.04 -0.59 21.81
CA ARG A 15 -22.58 -1.73 21.01
C ARG A 15 -22.71 -1.48 19.50
N LEU A 16 -23.76 -0.79 19.08
CA LEU A 16 -23.98 -0.40 17.69
C LEU A 16 -23.01 0.70 17.27
N ASP A 17 -22.62 1.61 18.16
CA ASP A 17 -21.64 2.67 17.87
C ASP A 17 -20.24 2.12 17.59
N GLY A 18 -19.83 1.05 18.28
CA GLY A 18 -18.56 0.35 18.02
C GLY A 18 -18.57 -0.52 16.75
N PHE A 19 -19.75 -0.85 16.23
CA PHE A 19 -19.93 -1.83 15.17
C PHE A 19 -19.45 -1.32 13.79
N PRO A 20 -19.78 -0.09 13.33
CA PRO A 20 -19.24 0.48 12.10
C PRO A 20 -17.72 0.54 12.09
N GLY A 21 -17.09 0.94 13.20
CA GLY A 21 -15.63 1.00 13.31
C GLY A 21 -14.99 -0.39 13.18
N THR A 22 -15.61 -1.41 13.80
CA THR A 22 -15.15 -2.80 13.70
C THR A 22 -15.34 -3.37 12.29
N LEU A 23 -16.49 -3.14 11.66
CA LEU A 23 -16.75 -3.58 10.29
C LEU A 23 -15.81 -2.90 9.28
N GLN A 24 -15.57 -1.60 9.43
CA GLN A 24 -14.62 -0.87 8.61
C GLN A 24 -13.21 -1.45 8.76
N GLU A 25 -12.80 -1.77 9.99
CA GLU A 25 -11.50 -2.38 10.26
C GLU A 25 -11.36 -3.78 9.62
N VAL A 26 -12.36 -4.64 9.80
CA VAL A 26 -12.41 -5.98 9.19
C VAL A 26 -12.42 -5.90 7.66
N PHE A 27 -13.17 -4.96 7.09
CA PHE A 27 -13.16 -4.70 5.66
C PHE A 27 -11.76 -4.32 5.18
N CYS A 28 -11.11 -3.35 5.84
CA CYS A 28 -9.77 -2.92 5.46
C CYS A 28 -8.74 -4.06 5.54
N GLN A 29 -8.81 -4.87 6.60
CA GLN A 29 -7.94 -6.03 6.80
C GLN A 29 -8.15 -7.12 5.74
N ARG A 30 -9.38 -7.32 5.26
CA ARG A 30 -9.69 -8.33 4.24
C ARG A 30 -9.39 -7.86 2.82
N SER A 31 -9.49 -6.57 2.55
CA SER A 31 -9.22 -6.00 1.23
C SER A 31 -7.72 -5.89 0.93
N ALA A 32 -6.85 -5.75 1.93
CA ALA A 32 -5.41 -5.56 1.72
C ALA A 32 -4.65 -6.79 1.17
N PRO A 33 -4.85 -8.04 1.66
CA PRO A 33 -4.08 -9.19 1.19
C PRO A 33 -4.23 -9.53 -0.30
N PRO A 34 -5.43 -9.42 -0.91
CA PRO A 34 -5.59 -9.57 -2.36
C PRO A 34 -4.70 -8.62 -3.18
N PHE A 35 -4.68 -7.32 -2.84
CA PHE A 35 -3.81 -6.33 -3.49
C PHE A 35 -2.33 -6.68 -3.37
N VAL A 36 -1.90 -7.11 -2.19
CA VAL A 36 -0.50 -7.48 -1.98
C VAL A 36 -0.14 -8.73 -2.80
N LYS A 37 -1.00 -9.75 -2.83
CA LYS A 37 -0.74 -11.00 -3.55
C LYS A 37 -0.78 -10.84 -5.08
N SER A 38 -1.68 -10.00 -5.60
CA SER A 38 -1.79 -9.76 -7.05
C SER A 38 -0.62 -8.93 -7.58
N THR A 39 -0.16 -7.96 -6.81
CA THR A 39 0.88 -7.00 -7.23
C THR A 39 2.29 -7.42 -6.83
N PHE A 40 2.48 -7.82 -5.58
CA PHE A 40 3.78 -8.15 -5.01
C PHE A 40 3.90 -9.67 -4.82
N ASN A 41 3.98 -10.38 -5.94
CA ASN A 41 4.27 -11.81 -5.90
C ASN A 41 5.78 -12.03 -5.65
N PHE A 42 6.15 -12.17 -4.37
CA PHE A 42 7.53 -12.41 -3.94
C PHE A 42 8.10 -13.76 -4.39
N GLY A 43 7.30 -14.65 -4.99
CA GLY A 43 7.77 -15.86 -5.67
C GLY A 43 8.22 -15.62 -7.12
N PHE A 44 7.97 -14.43 -7.67
CA PHE A 44 8.25 -14.08 -9.07
C PHE A 44 9.64 -13.44 -9.24
N SER A 45 10.26 -13.73 -10.39
CA SER A 45 11.65 -13.36 -10.74
C SER A 45 12.12 -11.93 -10.40
N PRO A 46 11.34 -10.83 -10.64
CA PRO A 46 11.84 -9.47 -10.43
C PRO A 46 12.06 -9.08 -8.94
N TYR A 47 11.47 -9.82 -8.00
CA TYR A 47 11.65 -9.55 -6.55
C TYR A 47 12.71 -10.46 -5.90
N ASN A 48 13.09 -11.56 -6.54
CA ASN A 48 14.08 -12.55 -6.08
C ASN A 48 15.42 -12.49 -6.83
N ALA A 49 15.48 -11.85 -7.99
CA ALA A 49 16.73 -11.68 -8.69
C ALA A 49 17.52 -10.51 -8.10
N PRO A 50 18.87 -10.60 -8.02
CA PRO A 50 19.71 -9.44 -7.89
C PRO A 50 19.64 -8.68 -9.22
N GLY A 51 18.55 -7.93 -9.40
CA GLY A 51 18.22 -7.28 -10.65
C GLY A 51 19.39 -6.44 -11.14
N ILE A 52 19.67 -6.52 -12.43
CA ILE A 52 20.59 -5.60 -13.09
C ILE A 52 19.93 -4.22 -13.03
N ILE A 53 20.60 -3.27 -12.38
CA ILE A 53 20.16 -1.88 -12.35
C ILE A 53 20.39 -1.31 -13.75
N ASP A 54 19.32 -1.06 -14.49
CA ASP A 54 19.33 -0.44 -15.82
C ASP A 54 18.67 0.94 -15.73
N ASP A 55 19.18 1.91 -16.49
CA ASP A 55 18.59 3.25 -16.64
C ASP A 55 17.17 3.23 -17.21
N LYS A 56 16.78 2.11 -17.83
CA LYS A 56 15.43 1.83 -18.33
C LYS A 56 14.48 1.25 -17.28
N MET A 57 14.92 1.01 -16.04
CA MET A 57 14.04 0.53 -14.98
C MET A 57 12.91 1.54 -14.70
N ALA A 58 11.69 1.00 -14.59
CA ALA A 58 10.47 1.75 -14.32
C ALA A 58 9.59 1.00 -13.32
N PRO A 59 8.56 1.64 -12.74
CA PRO A 59 7.59 0.93 -11.91
C PRO A 59 6.97 -0.22 -12.69
N SER A 60 6.77 -1.34 -12.02
CA SER A 60 6.25 -2.55 -12.65
C SER A 60 4.85 -2.31 -13.25
N GLU A 61 4.50 -3.04 -14.30
CA GLU A 61 3.12 -2.97 -14.82
C GLU A 61 2.11 -3.42 -13.75
N LYS A 62 2.52 -4.31 -12.85
CA LYS A 62 1.72 -4.77 -11.70
C LYS A 62 1.40 -3.65 -10.72
N ILE A 63 2.33 -2.71 -10.46
CA ILE A 63 2.03 -1.57 -9.59
C ILE A 63 1.11 -0.55 -10.27
N LYS A 64 1.15 -0.45 -11.61
CA LYS A 64 0.18 0.38 -12.36
C LYS A 64 -1.21 -0.23 -12.35
N GLU A 65 -1.32 -1.56 -12.51
CA GLU A 65 -2.58 -2.31 -12.33
C GLU A 65 -3.15 -2.08 -10.92
N LEU A 66 -2.30 -2.14 -9.88
CA LEU A 66 -2.72 -1.86 -8.51
C LEU A 66 -3.34 -0.46 -8.36
N ILE A 67 -2.73 0.57 -8.95
CA ILE A 67 -3.27 1.94 -8.90
C ILE A 67 -4.65 1.99 -9.54
N LYS A 68 -4.85 1.27 -10.65
CA LYS A 68 -6.16 1.19 -11.30
C LYS A 68 -7.19 0.52 -10.40
N GLU A 69 -6.86 -0.61 -9.78
CA GLU A 69 -7.75 -1.28 -8.84
C GLU A 69 -8.05 -0.40 -7.60
N PHE A 70 -7.08 0.39 -7.13
CA PHE A 70 -7.28 1.38 -6.07
C PHE A 70 -8.21 2.53 -6.49
N ASN A 71 -8.14 2.97 -7.75
CA ASN A 71 -9.05 3.97 -8.32
C ASN A 71 -10.48 3.43 -8.41
N ASP A 72 -10.64 2.18 -8.83
CA ASP A 72 -11.94 1.53 -8.90
C ASP A 72 -12.55 1.42 -7.50
N LEU A 73 -11.78 0.95 -6.51
CA LEU A 73 -12.21 0.91 -5.11
C LEU A 73 -12.54 2.30 -4.55
N SER A 74 -11.72 3.31 -4.86
CA SER A 74 -11.95 4.70 -4.47
C SER A 74 -13.30 5.21 -4.99
N SER A 75 -13.64 4.88 -6.23
CA SER A 75 -14.92 5.23 -6.87
C SER A 75 -16.11 4.53 -6.22
N GLU A 76 -15.96 3.24 -5.89
CA GLU A 76 -16.99 2.48 -5.16
C GLU A 76 -17.26 3.07 -3.77
N VAL A 77 -16.20 3.38 -3.01
CA VAL A 77 -16.32 3.95 -1.66
C VAL A 77 -17.03 5.31 -1.69
N ILE A 78 -16.75 6.14 -2.71
CA ILE A 78 -17.48 7.39 -2.96
C ILE A 78 -18.96 7.09 -3.27
N SER A 79 -19.25 6.11 -4.13
CA SER A 79 -20.62 5.75 -4.52
C SER A 79 -21.47 5.32 -3.32
N TYR A 80 -20.84 4.68 -2.33
CA TYR A 80 -21.47 4.26 -1.08
C TYR A 80 -21.53 5.35 -0.01
N LYS A 81 -21.05 6.57 -0.29
CA LYS A 81 -20.98 7.69 0.66
C LYS A 81 -20.21 7.36 1.94
N LEU A 82 -19.22 6.48 1.82
CA LEU A 82 -18.38 6.04 2.93
C LEU A 82 -17.18 6.99 3.11
N PRO A 83 -16.52 7.01 4.28
CA PRO A 83 -15.39 7.89 4.56
C PRO A 83 -14.13 7.45 3.79
N GLN A 84 -14.05 7.86 2.51
CA GLN A 84 -13.03 7.49 1.53
C GLN A 84 -11.60 7.54 2.07
N LYS A 85 -11.19 8.71 2.59
CA LYS A 85 -9.84 8.90 3.11
C LYS A 85 -9.51 7.94 4.26
N SER A 86 -10.45 7.69 5.16
CA SER A 86 -10.24 6.80 6.31
C SER A 86 -10.10 5.34 5.89
N ILE A 87 -10.93 4.89 4.94
CA ILE A 87 -10.94 3.52 4.43
C ILE A 87 -9.67 3.25 3.62
N LEU A 88 -9.40 4.07 2.60
CA LEU A 88 -8.25 3.85 1.72
C LEU A 88 -6.92 3.94 2.49
N SER A 89 -6.80 4.89 3.42
CA SER A 89 -5.59 5.02 4.25
C SER A 89 -5.34 3.77 5.11
N LYS A 90 -6.39 3.20 5.72
CA LYS A 90 -6.29 1.97 6.50
C LYS A 90 -5.97 0.74 5.66
N ILE A 91 -6.52 0.64 4.45
CA ILE A 91 -6.17 -0.44 3.52
C ILE A 91 -4.68 -0.37 3.18
N ILE A 92 -4.17 0.83 2.88
CA ILE A 92 -2.74 1.03 2.61
C ILE A 92 -1.87 0.65 3.83
N ASP A 93 -2.28 1.03 5.05
CA ASP A 93 -1.59 0.61 6.27
C ASP A 93 -1.50 -0.93 6.37
N HIS A 94 -2.61 -1.63 6.09
CA HIS A 94 -2.66 -3.10 6.10
C HIS A 94 -1.87 -3.75 4.97
N MET A 95 -1.80 -3.12 3.79
CA MET A 95 -0.96 -3.62 2.69
C MET A 95 0.51 -3.63 3.09
N PHE A 96 1.02 -2.53 3.65
CA PHE A 96 2.40 -2.46 4.11
C PHE A 96 2.69 -3.36 5.32
N TYR A 97 1.68 -3.71 6.10
CA TYR A 97 1.82 -4.72 7.15
C TYR A 97 2.05 -6.13 6.57
N VAL A 98 1.39 -6.46 5.46
CA VAL A 98 1.46 -7.79 4.81
C VAL A 98 2.69 -7.94 3.90
N MET A 99 3.24 -6.84 3.38
CA MET A 99 4.41 -6.85 2.50
C MET A 99 5.71 -7.07 3.30
N LEU A 100 6.28 -8.27 3.27
CA LEU A 100 7.60 -8.55 3.84
C LEU A 100 8.39 -9.48 2.90
N GLU A 101 9.18 -8.90 1.96
CA GLU A 101 10.41 -9.43 1.31
C GLU A 101 10.64 -8.86 -0.12
N GLY A 102 11.87 -8.84 -0.65
CA GLY A 102 12.18 -8.46 -2.06
C GLY A 102 12.71 -7.03 -2.26
N VAL A 103 13.65 -6.79 -3.19
CA VAL A 103 14.68 -5.76 -2.97
C VAL A 103 14.57 -4.47 -3.79
N HIS A 104 14.82 -4.49 -5.10
CA HIS A 104 14.97 -3.24 -5.86
C HIS A 104 13.69 -2.80 -6.54
N GLN A 105 13.02 -3.73 -7.22
CA GLN A 105 11.70 -3.47 -7.79
C GLN A 105 10.68 -3.15 -6.68
N LEU A 106 10.81 -3.77 -5.50
CA LEU A 106 9.95 -3.46 -4.37
C LEU A 106 10.12 -2.03 -3.87
N VAL A 107 11.36 -1.56 -3.73
CA VAL A 107 11.65 -0.19 -3.30
C VAL A 107 11.10 0.81 -4.31
N LEU A 108 11.28 0.55 -5.61
CA LEU A 108 10.82 1.43 -6.67
C LEU A 108 9.28 1.46 -6.79
N ASP A 109 8.62 0.29 -6.72
CA ASP A 109 7.17 0.16 -6.73
C ASP A 109 6.54 0.79 -5.48
N THR A 110 7.15 0.58 -4.31
CA THR A 110 6.71 1.20 -3.03
C THR A 110 6.83 2.72 -3.10
N HIS A 111 7.95 3.23 -3.61
CA HIS A 111 8.18 4.67 -3.72
C HIS A 111 7.21 5.33 -4.70
N PHE A 112 6.96 4.68 -5.84
CA PHE A 112 5.98 5.10 -6.83
C PHE A 112 4.56 5.15 -6.25
N PHE A 113 4.13 4.09 -5.57
CA PHE A 113 2.82 4.00 -4.94
C PHE A 113 2.61 5.08 -3.86
N LEU A 114 3.60 5.30 -2.98
CA LEU A 114 3.54 6.33 -1.95
C LEU A 114 3.41 7.75 -2.54
N LYS A 115 4.04 8.02 -3.69
CA LYS A 115 3.95 9.32 -4.37
C LYS A 115 2.57 9.55 -4.99
N ILE A 116 2.02 8.54 -5.66
CA ILE A 116 0.68 8.60 -6.26
C ILE A 116 -0.39 8.77 -5.17
N CYS A 117 -0.32 7.98 -4.10
CA CYS A 117 -1.33 7.98 -3.04
C CYS A 117 -1.11 9.06 -1.97
N GLY A 118 -0.27 10.07 -2.21
CA GLY A 118 0.30 10.95 -1.18
C GLY A 118 -0.71 11.60 -0.21
N SER A 119 -1.92 11.95 -0.68
CA SER A 119 -3.01 12.52 0.13
C SER A 119 -3.66 11.52 1.10
N LEU A 120 -3.51 10.22 0.80
CA LEU A 120 -4.09 9.08 1.50
C LEU A 120 -3.08 8.38 2.43
N ILE A 121 -1.78 8.60 2.24
CA ILE A 121 -0.74 7.94 3.03
C ILE A 121 -0.75 8.45 4.48
N SER A 122 -0.93 7.52 5.43
CA SER A 122 -0.80 7.81 6.86
C SER A 122 0.67 7.91 7.28
N LYS A 123 0.95 8.53 8.43
CA LYS A 123 2.29 8.47 9.06
C LYS A 123 2.70 7.02 9.39
N GLY A 124 1.72 6.16 9.69
CA GLY A 124 1.91 4.74 9.94
C GLY A 124 2.37 3.98 8.70
N ALA A 125 1.64 4.11 7.58
CA ALA A 125 1.99 3.56 6.28
C ALA A 125 3.40 3.97 5.84
N ASN A 126 3.74 5.26 5.92
CA ASN A 126 5.09 5.74 5.59
C ASN A 126 6.17 5.03 6.42
N ARG A 127 5.95 4.89 7.74
CA ARG A 127 6.90 4.20 8.63
C ARG A 127 7.00 2.71 8.29
N LEU A 128 5.88 2.05 7.99
CA LEU A 128 5.87 0.64 7.61
C LEU A 128 6.56 0.41 6.27
N ALA A 129 6.24 1.20 5.25
CA ALA A 129 6.89 1.17 3.95
C ALA A 129 8.41 1.31 4.06
N ASN A 130 8.90 2.25 4.87
CA ASN A 130 10.33 2.38 5.14
C ASN A 130 10.92 1.11 5.77
N LYS A 131 10.24 0.48 6.74
CA LYS A 131 10.70 -0.77 7.34
C LYS A 131 10.75 -1.92 6.34
N VAL A 132 9.75 -2.01 5.45
CA VAL A 132 9.70 -3.01 4.38
C VAL A 132 10.89 -2.84 3.45
N CYS A 133 11.11 -1.62 2.96
CA CYS A 133 12.27 -1.27 2.15
C CYS A 133 13.59 -1.58 2.89
N GLU A 134 13.77 -1.15 4.14
CA GLU A 134 14.99 -1.43 4.92
C GLU A 134 15.24 -2.93 5.10
N LYS A 135 14.21 -3.72 5.43
CA LYS A 135 14.33 -5.17 5.60
C LYS A 135 14.71 -5.84 4.28
N ALA A 136 14.05 -5.46 3.20
CA ALA A 136 14.35 -5.90 1.85
C ALA A 136 15.81 -5.64 1.46
N LEU A 137 16.28 -4.42 1.68
CA LEU A 137 17.68 -4.04 1.41
C LEU A 137 18.67 -4.82 2.28
N ARG A 138 18.37 -5.05 3.56
CA ARG A 138 19.22 -5.88 4.43
C ARG A 138 19.34 -7.32 3.91
N ILE A 139 18.24 -7.92 3.47
CA ILE A 139 18.23 -9.27 2.90
C ILE A 139 19.08 -9.32 1.63
N TYR A 140 18.99 -8.31 0.78
CA TYR A 140 19.83 -8.19 -0.41
C TYR A 140 21.31 -8.16 -0.09
N PHE A 141 21.74 -7.23 0.77
CA PHE A 141 23.16 -7.11 1.12
C PHE A 141 23.70 -8.35 1.83
N ALA A 142 22.87 -9.03 2.63
CA ALA A 142 23.24 -10.30 3.24
C ALA A 142 23.40 -11.44 2.21
N SER A 143 22.63 -11.39 1.12
CA SER A 143 22.63 -12.43 0.07
C SER A 143 23.63 -12.17 -1.07
N ASN A 144 24.11 -10.93 -1.21
CA ASN A 144 24.92 -10.46 -2.33
C ASN A 144 26.26 -9.85 -1.88
N THR A 145 27.00 -10.55 -1.02
CA THR A 145 28.27 -10.07 -0.44
C THR A 145 29.37 -9.77 -1.45
N ASN A 146 29.28 -10.29 -2.69
CA ASN A 146 30.27 -10.10 -3.76
C ASN A 146 29.80 -9.16 -4.88
N ASN A 147 28.65 -8.49 -4.72
CA ASN A 147 28.08 -7.68 -5.78
C ASN A 147 28.65 -6.25 -5.72
N GLU A 148 29.44 -5.85 -6.72
CA GLU A 148 30.00 -4.50 -6.83
C GLU A 148 28.95 -3.44 -7.20
N ASN A 149 27.75 -3.86 -7.59
CA ASN A 149 26.66 -2.98 -7.96
C ASN A 149 26.19 -2.19 -6.73
N GLN A 150 26.62 -0.93 -6.67
CA GLN A 150 26.18 0.03 -5.66
C GLN A 150 24.68 0.26 -5.77
N MET A 151 24.03 0.36 -4.61
CA MET A 151 22.67 0.85 -4.53
C MET A 151 22.56 2.25 -5.12
N MET A 152 21.50 2.46 -5.89
CA MET A 152 21.13 3.78 -6.35
C MET A 152 20.69 4.66 -5.17
N GLY A 153 21.11 5.92 -5.17
CA GLY A 153 20.68 6.88 -4.15
C GLY A 153 19.22 7.33 -4.34
N ARG A 154 18.63 7.94 -3.32
CA ARG A 154 17.30 8.58 -3.38
C ARG A 154 17.09 9.41 -4.67
N PRO A 155 18.03 10.25 -5.14
CA PRO A 155 17.82 11.06 -6.35
C PRO A 155 17.52 10.25 -7.61
N TRP A 156 18.10 9.05 -7.72
CA TRP A 156 17.85 8.18 -8.87
C TRP A 156 16.45 7.58 -8.81
N TYR A 157 16.02 7.09 -7.63
CA TYR A 157 14.65 6.59 -7.43
C TYR A 157 13.60 7.69 -7.66
N ASP A 158 13.85 8.91 -7.16
CA ASP A 158 12.98 10.06 -7.39
C ASP A 158 12.84 10.38 -8.89
N SER A 159 13.94 10.31 -9.64
CA SER A 159 13.97 10.54 -11.10
C SER A 159 13.13 9.51 -11.85
N GLN A 160 13.27 8.22 -11.55
CA GLN A 160 12.51 7.17 -12.24
C GLN A 160 11.02 7.23 -11.90
N VAL A 161 10.67 7.51 -10.65
CA VAL A 161 9.27 7.71 -10.24
C VAL A 161 8.67 8.93 -10.94
N LYS A 162 9.39 10.03 -11.01
CA LYS A 162 8.91 11.24 -11.71
C LYS A 162 8.63 10.97 -13.19
N LYS A 163 9.56 10.33 -13.91
CA LYS A 163 9.35 9.95 -15.32
C LYS A 163 8.11 9.09 -15.52
N ALA A 164 7.86 8.15 -14.60
CA ALA A 164 6.69 7.29 -14.66
C ALA A 164 5.38 8.04 -14.40
N ILE A 165 5.38 8.99 -13.45
CA ILE A 165 4.22 9.86 -13.17
C ILE A 165 3.93 10.76 -14.39
N ASP A 166 4.95 11.40 -14.95
CA ASP A 166 4.80 12.28 -16.11
C ASP A 166 4.23 11.52 -17.32
N ALA A 167 4.54 10.22 -17.46
CA ALA A 167 3.98 9.35 -18.48
C ALA A 167 2.50 8.93 -18.23
N LEU A 168 1.97 9.16 -17.03
CA LEU A 168 0.63 8.73 -16.59
C LEU A 168 -0.42 9.84 -16.57
N GLU A 169 -0.09 11.09 -16.93
CA GLU A 169 -0.95 12.29 -16.82
C GLU A 169 -2.27 12.27 -17.64
N THR A 170 -2.74 11.12 -18.11
CA THR A 170 -4.03 10.95 -18.82
C THR A 170 -5.09 10.12 -18.09
N GLY A 171 -5.10 10.08 -16.74
CA GLY A 171 -6.30 9.53 -16.05
C GLY A 171 -6.24 9.16 -14.57
N ILE A 172 -5.30 9.67 -13.77
CA ILE A 172 -5.25 9.32 -12.33
C ILE A 172 -6.12 10.29 -11.51
N LEU A 173 -7.12 9.76 -10.80
CA LEU A 173 -8.11 10.47 -9.98
C LEU A 173 -7.93 10.19 -8.47
N LEU A 174 -6.68 10.26 -7.95
CA LEU A 174 -6.39 10.21 -6.51
C LEU A 174 -5.93 11.56 -5.96
#